data_AF-I4BYC7-F1
#
_entry.id   AF-I4BYC7-F1
#
_cell.length_a   1.000
_cell.length_b   1.000
_cell.length_c   1.000
_cell.angle_alpha   90.00
_cell.angle_beta   90.00
_cell.angle_gamma   90.00
#
_symmetry.space_group_name_H-M   'P 1'
#
loop_
_entity.id
_entity.type
_entity.pdbx_description
1 polymer ?
#
loop_
_entity_poly.entity_id
_entity_poly.type
_entity_poly.pdbx_seq_one_letter_code
_entity_poly.pdbx_strand_id
1 'polypeptide(L)'
;MSKEKHDRNDEVKLLLDMASATEDDVEAEKLAREILEIDPSNMEAKLILADVAISNGDMETNRKYLGQIITECETKYGDVHKDSPVSDIYVSALERMAFSLSFDDRHEEALSVAQKLLEIDTEEQTAAKDIIYRSLLMLDRYREVLEMICSERTHTPVALHAKAIALYSLDGISSNSYEALIDAIEADPDAPFYALGIWEEPEEPDESEIDSMLTALYIVEPWSKSDKLIDWLSHMTIVFGFLTERLSDEFLDYLESSEDGPQIQEKLNEAKATLNKLIKLKMANDEDLSDMDKVVFESFRM
;
A
#
# COMPACT_ATOMS: atom_id res chain seq x y z
N MET A 1 29.11 -27.72 26.77
CA MET A 1 28.21 -27.93 25.61
C MET A 1 28.83 -29.02 24.76
N SER A 2 28.07 -30.07 24.40
CA SER A 2 28.59 -31.25 23.69
C SER A 2 28.77 -30.97 22.20
N LYS A 3 29.73 -31.68 21.56
CA LYS A 3 30.02 -31.63 20.11
C LYS A 3 28.75 -31.84 19.26
N GLU A 4 27.88 -32.74 19.68
CA GLU A 4 26.60 -33.05 19.02
C GLU A 4 25.63 -31.86 18.95
N LYS A 5 25.64 -30.95 19.94
CA LYS A 5 24.82 -29.73 19.90
C LYS A 5 25.40 -28.69 18.94
N HIS A 6 26.72 -28.67 18.78
CA HIS A 6 27.39 -27.78 17.84
C HIS A 6 27.14 -28.23 16.39
N ASP A 7 27.30 -29.53 16.12
CA ASP A 7 27.07 -30.12 14.80
C ASP A 7 25.62 -29.91 14.31
N ARG A 8 24.61 -30.02 15.20
CA ARG A 8 23.21 -29.73 14.87
C ARG A 8 22.92 -28.26 14.57
N ASN A 9 23.59 -27.33 15.26
CA ASN A 9 23.41 -25.90 14.99
C ASN A 9 24.01 -25.50 13.62
N ASP A 10 25.13 -26.11 13.25
CA ASP A 10 25.76 -25.86 11.95
C ASP A 10 24.92 -26.44 10.80
N GLU A 11 24.28 -27.60 11.03
CA GLU A 11 23.33 -28.20 10.09
C GLU A 11 22.08 -27.32 9.87
N VAL A 12 21.44 -26.85 10.95
CA VAL A 12 20.28 -25.93 10.85
C VAL A 12 20.64 -24.68 10.06
N LYS A 13 21.82 -24.09 10.32
CA LYS A 13 22.26 -22.90 9.61
C LYS A 13 22.44 -23.16 8.11
N LEU A 14 23.08 -24.26 7.73
CA LEU A 14 23.26 -24.61 6.32
C LEU A 14 21.91 -24.79 5.60
N LEU A 15 20.96 -25.47 6.25
CA LEU A 15 19.62 -25.66 5.70
C LEU A 15 18.88 -24.33 5.55
N LEU A 16 19.02 -23.40 6.50
CA LEU A 16 18.41 -22.06 6.42
C LEU A 16 18.99 -21.24 5.26
N ASP A 17 20.31 -21.26 5.10
CA ASP A 17 20.99 -20.59 3.98
C ASP A 17 20.50 -21.16 2.63
N MET A 18 20.29 -22.47 2.54
CA MET A 18 19.74 -23.12 1.34
C MET A 18 18.26 -22.76 1.12
N ALA A 19 17.45 -22.80 2.17
CA ALA A 19 16.01 -22.52 2.09
C ALA A 19 15.71 -21.06 1.72
N SER A 20 16.56 -20.14 2.16
CA SER A 20 16.42 -18.71 1.85
C SER A 20 16.93 -18.34 0.45
N ALA A 21 17.80 -19.17 -0.15
CA ALA A 21 18.43 -18.90 -1.45
C ALA A 21 17.72 -19.56 -2.64
N THR A 22 16.77 -20.47 -2.39
CA THR A 22 16.01 -21.13 -3.45
C THR A 22 14.83 -20.27 -3.90
N GLU A 23 14.56 -20.24 -5.20
CA GLU A 23 13.37 -19.63 -5.80
C GLU A 23 12.21 -20.64 -5.94
N ASP A 24 12.45 -21.92 -5.61
CA ASP A 24 11.44 -22.99 -5.63
C ASP A 24 10.79 -23.12 -4.25
N ASP A 25 9.53 -22.69 -4.15
CA ASP A 25 8.69 -22.79 -2.95
C ASP A 25 8.60 -24.22 -2.40
N VAL A 26 8.59 -25.25 -3.26
CA VAL A 26 8.48 -26.64 -2.83
C VAL A 26 9.74 -27.09 -2.11
N GLU A 27 10.92 -26.69 -2.61
CA GLU A 27 12.19 -27.00 -1.96
C GLU A 27 12.37 -26.13 -0.70
N ALA A 28 11.97 -24.86 -0.72
CA ALA A 28 11.97 -23.99 0.46
C ALA A 28 11.14 -24.59 1.59
N GLU A 29 9.92 -25.06 1.28
CA GLU A 29 9.02 -25.71 2.24
C GLU A 29 9.66 -26.96 2.83
N LYS A 30 10.23 -27.83 1.98
CA LYS A 30 10.86 -29.07 2.41
C LYS A 30 12.02 -28.80 3.35
N LEU A 31 12.94 -27.90 3.00
CA LEU A 31 14.09 -27.53 3.83
C LEU A 31 13.64 -26.92 5.15
N ALA A 32 12.64 -26.03 5.14
CA ALA A 32 12.08 -25.45 6.36
C ALA A 32 11.46 -26.51 7.28
N ARG A 33 10.78 -27.53 6.73
CA ARG A 33 10.27 -28.67 7.53
C ARG A 33 11.39 -29.51 8.12
N GLU A 34 12.46 -29.79 7.37
CA GLU A 34 13.65 -30.49 7.87
C GLU A 34 14.30 -29.73 9.04
N ILE A 35 14.42 -28.40 8.93
CA ILE A 35 14.90 -27.56 10.03
C ILE A 35 14.02 -27.71 11.28
N LEU A 36 12.69 -27.69 11.13
CA LEU A 36 11.77 -27.82 12.24
C LEU A 36 11.74 -29.22 12.88
N GLU A 37 12.18 -30.27 12.18
CA GLU A 37 12.41 -31.59 12.80
C GLU A 37 13.62 -31.57 13.74
N ILE A 38 14.65 -30.77 13.43
CA ILE A 38 15.86 -30.61 14.24
C ILE A 38 15.64 -29.61 15.38
N ASP A 39 15.03 -28.46 15.07
CA ASP A 39 14.68 -27.39 16.00
C ASP A 39 13.24 -26.90 15.77
N PRO A 40 12.24 -27.47 16.48
CA PRO A 40 10.84 -27.07 16.36
C PRO A 40 10.54 -25.62 16.75
N SER A 41 11.49 -24.94 17.41
CA SER A 41 11.37 -23.56 17.84
C SER A 41 12.03 -22.56 16.88
N ASN A 42 12.60 -23.04 15.77
CA ASN A 42 13.25 -22.18 14.80
C ASN A 42 12.25 -21.23 14.13
N MET A 43 12.38 -19.93 14.41
CA MET A 43 11.45 -18.91 13.93
C MET A 43 11.67 -18.58 12.45
N GLU A 44 12.91 -18.64 11.97
CA GLU A 44 13.24 -18.37 10.56
C GLU A 44 12.62 -19.42 9.63
N ALA A 45 12.70 -20.70 9.99
CA ALA A 45 12.03 -21.77 9.25
C ALA A 45 10.49 -21.61 9.26
N LYS A 46 9.90 -21.16 10.37
CA LYS A 46 8.45 -20.84 10.42
C LYS A 46 8.12 -19.66 9.50
N LEU A 47 9.00 -18.66 9.41
CA LEU A 47 8.80 -17.50 8.54
C LEU A 47 8.82 -17.92 7.06
N ILE A 48 9.77 -18.78 6.67
CA ILE A 48 9.81 -19.37 5.32
C ILE A 48 8.51 -20.13 5.00
N LEU A 49 8.01 -20.96 5.94
CA LEU A 49 6.74 -21.65 5.75
C LEU A 49 5.54 -20.70 5.66
N ALA A 50 5.60 -19.56 6.34
CA ALA A 50 4.57 -18.53 6.23
C ALA A 50 4.58 -17.87 4.84
N ASP A 51 5.77 -17.56 4.31
CA ASP A 51 5.95 -16.95 2.99
C ASP A 51 5.51 -17.92 1.88
N VAL A 52 5.91 -19.19 1.94
CA VAL A 52 5.43 -20.23 1.00
C VAL A 52 3.91 -20.41 1.06
N ALA A 53 3.32 -20.31 2.26
CA ALA A 53 1.86 -20.39 2.39
C ALA A 53 1.15 -19.22 1.69
N ILE A 54 1.72 -18.00 1.72
CA ILE A 54 1.19 -16.85 0.96
C ILE A 54 1.25 -17.13 -0.54
N SER A 55 2.39 -17.60 -1.07
CA SER A 55 2.54 -17.90 -2.50
C SER A 55 1.50 -18.92 -3.00
N ASN A 56 1.10 -19.85 -2.13
CA ASN A 56 0.07 -20.86 -2.41
C ASN A 56 -1.37 -20.38 -2.15
N GLY A 57 -1.57 -19.14 -1.70
CA GLY A 57 -2.88 -18.59 -1.33
C GLY A 57 -3.47 -19.14 -0.03
N ASP A 58 -2.68 -19.83 0.81
CA ASP A 58 -3.10 -20.37 2.10
C ASP A 58 -2.86 -19.37 3.24
N MET A 59 -3.76 -18.39 3.34
CA MET A 59 -3.72 -17.35 4.38
C MET A 59 -3.88 -17.90 5.81
N GLU A 60 -4.54 -19.05 5.99
CA GLU A 60 -4.71 -19.64 7.31
C GLU A 60 -3.38 -20.20 7.83
N THR A 61 -2.68 -20.98 6.99
CA THR A 61 -1.36 -21.52 7.33
C THR A 61 -0.33 -20.42 7.50
N ASN A 62 -0.35 -19.39 6.65
CA ASN A 62 0.50 -18.21 6.79
C ASN A 62 0.36 -17.59 8.20
N ARG A 63 -0.86 -17.18 8.58
CA ARG A 63 -1.10 -16.53 9.88
C ARG A 63 -0.84 -17.46 11.06
N LYS A 64 -1.04 -18.77 10.90
CA LYS A 64 -0.70 -19.75 11.93
C LYS A 64 0.79 -19.72 12.25
N TYR A 65 1.67 -19.73 11.24
CA TYR A 65 3.12 -19.68 11.48
C TYR A 65 3.58 -18.33 12.02
N LEU A 66 3.07 -17.22 11.47
CA LEU A 66 3.36 -15.88 11.96
C LEU A 66 2.94 -15.70 13.43
N GLY A 67 1.74 -16.19 13.78
CA GLY A 67 1.24 -16.15 15.16
C GLY A 67 2.10 -16.98 16.13
N GLN A 68 2.68 -18.09 15.68
CA GLN A 68 3.64 -18.86 16.48
C GLN A 68 4.93 -18.07 16.74
N ILE A 69 5.47 -17.39 15.73
CA ILE A 69 6.68 -16.54 15.87
C ILE A 69 6.40 -15.42 16.87
N ILE A 70 5.31 -14.67 16.66
CA ILE A 70 4.89 -13.55 17.52
C ILE A 70 4.74 -14.02 18.98
N THR A 71 3.97 -15.09 19.20
CA THR A 71 3.75 -15.66 20.55
C THR A 71 5.06 -16.08 21.19
N GLU A 72 5.97 -16.67 20.42
CA GLU A 72 7.26 -17.16 20.91
C GLU A 72 8.19 -16.00 21.31
N CYS A 73 8.26 -14.94 20.49
CA CYS A 73 8.96 -13.70 20.82
C CYS A 73 8.44 -13.10 22.12
N GLU A 74 7.12 -12.91 22.24
CA GLU A 74 6.50 -12.30 23.42
C GLU A 74 6.66 -13.15 24.69
N THR A 75 6.51 -14.48 24.57
CA THR A 75 6.60 -15.37 25.73
C THR A 75 8.03 -15.52 26.24
N LYS A 76 9.02 -15.59 25.34
CA LYS A 76 10.42 -15.81 25.72
C LYS A 76 11.14 -14.52 26.10
N TYR A 77 10.82 -13.41 25.44
CA TYR A 77 11.56 -12.15 25.56
C TYR A 77 10.75 -11.05 26.25
N GLY A 78 9.44 -11.23 26.41
CA GLY A 78 8.56 -10.25 27.04
C GLY A 78 8.28 -9.07 26.11
N ASP A 79 8.59 -7.86 26.58
CA ASP A 79 8.44 -6.63 25.81
C ASP A 79 9.54 -6.52 24.75
N VAL A 80 9.18 -6.76 23.49
CA VAL A 80 10.12 -6.76 22.37
C VAL A 80 10.23 -5.36 21.80
N HIS A 81 11.31 -4.66 22.14
CA HIS A 81 11.67 -3.37 21.55
C HIS A 81 12.70 -3.53 20.41
N LYS A 82 12.99 -2.44 19.68
CA LYS A 82 13.94 -2.41 18.55
C LYS A 82 15.31 -3.04 18.83
N ASP A 83 15.86 -2.84 20.03
CA ASP A 83 17.19 -3.37 20.40
C ASP A 83 17.18 -4.85 20.85
N SER A 84 16.02 -5.52 20.78
CA SER A 84 15.91 -6.92 21.17
C SER A 84 16.62 -7.83 20.16
N PRO A 85 17.28 -8.91 20.58
CA PRO A 85 17.94 -9.84 19.65
C PRO A 85 17.02 -10.53 18.64
N VAL A 86 15.71 -10.42 18.82
CA VAL A 86 14.66 -11.00 17.98
C VAL A 86 13.82 -9.95 17.27
N SER A 87 14.20 -8.66 17.33
CA SER A 87 13.42 -7.57 16.77
C SER A 87 13.18 -7.76 15.28
N ASP A 88 14.20 -8.07 14.49
CA ASP A 88 14.09 -8.23 13.03
C ASP A 88 13.04 -9.27 12.62
N ILE A 89 13.09 -10.47 13.22
CA ILE A 89 12.14 -11.53 12.90
C ILE A 89 10.73 -11.24 13.45
N TYR A 90 10.66 -10.52 14.57
CA TYR A 90 9.40 -10.14 15.18
C TYR A 90 8.69 -9.05 14.37
N VAL A 91 9.42 -8.02 13.93
CA VAL A 91 8.97 -6.97 13.01
C VAL A 91 8.51 -7.60 11.70
N SER A 92 9.32 -8.49 11.10
CA SER A 92 8.96 -9.21 9.88
C SER A 92 7.66 -10.00 10.01
N ALA A 93 7.47 -10.66 11.16
CA ALA A 93 6.27 -11.44 11.42
C ALA A 93 5.03 -10.57 11.66
N LEU A 94 5.18 -9.46 12.40
CA LEU A 94 4.09 -8.50 12.62
C LEU A 94 3.66 -7.83 11.32
N GLU A 95 4.59 -7.41 10.48
CA GLU A 95 4.30 -6.77 9.20
C GLU A 95 3.52 -7.68 8.26
N ARG A 96 4.01 -8.91 8.05
CA ARG A 96 3.32 -9.92 7.23
C ARG A 96 1.96 -10.30 7.81
N MET A 97 1.85 -10.37 9.14
CA MET A 97 0.58 -10.68 9.81
C MET A 97 -0.42 -9.55 9.61
N ALA A 98 -0.01 -8.30 9.82
CA ALA A 98 -0.85 -7.12 9.62
C ALA A 98 -1.32 -7.02 8.17
N PHE A 99 -0.42 -7.27 7.20
CA PHE A 99 -0.76 -7.34 5.79
C PHE A 99 -1.79 -8.44 5.52
N SER A 100 -1.50 -9.69 5.89
CA SER A 100 -2.42 -10.83 5.67
C SER A 100 -3.80 -10.62 6.29
N LEU A 101 -3.89 -10.03 7.48
CA LEU A 101 -5.16 -9.72 8.13
C LEU A 101 -5.92 -8.58 7.43
N SER A 102 -5.20 -7.56 6.95
CA SER A 102 -5.80 -6.39 6.32
C SER A 102 -6.53 -6.76 5.03
N PHE A 103 -5.94 -7.63 4.21
CA PHE A 103 -6.47 -8.08 2.92
C PHE A 103 -7.39 -9.32 3.01
N ASP A 104 -7.72 -9.78 4.22
CA ASP A 104 -8.69 -10.86 4.49
C ASP A 104 -9.88 -10.37 5.34
N ASP A 105 -10.23 -9.08 5.21
CA ASP A 105 -11.33 -8.40 5.92
C ASP A 105 -11.28 -8.44 7.47
N ARG A 106 -10.12 -8.78 8.04
CA ARG A 106 -9.90 -8.85 9.50
C ARG A 106 -9.31 -7.54 10.04
N HIS A 107 -9.93 -6.43 9.68
CA HIS A 107 -9.36 -5.08 9.85
C HIS A 107 -9.10 -4.67 11.31
N GLU A 108 -9.92 -5.07 12.28
CA GLU A 108 -9.65 -4.78 13.70
C GLU A 108 -8.39 -5.51 14.20
N GLU A 109 -8.18 -6.75 13.75
CA GLU A 109 -6.99 -7.52 14.10
C GLU A 109 -5.76 -6.97 13.37
N ALA A 110 -5.90 -6.62 12.08
CA ALA A 110 -4.86 -5.96 11.31
C ALA A 110 -4.43 -4.65 11.98
N LEU A 111 -5.38 -3.81 12.39
CA LEU A 111 -5.15 -2.57 13.12
C LEU A 111 -4.37 -2.80 14.41
N SER A 112 -4.78 -3.79 15.21
CA SER A 112 -4.11 -4.13 16.47
C SER A 112 -2.66 -4.57 16.25
N VAL A 113 -2.39 -5.38 15.21
CA VAL A 113 -1.03 -5.85 14.89
C VAL A 113 -0.18 -4.71 14.34
N ALA A 114 -0.73 -3.89 13.45
CA ALA A 114 -0.02 -2.75 12.86
C ALA A 114 0.31 -1.65 13.91
N GLN A 115 -0.56 -1.41 14.88
CA GLN A 115 -0.27 -0.52 16.01
C GLN A 115 0.92 -1.03 16.83
N LYS A 116 0.99 -2.35 17.07
CA LYS A 116 2.11 -2.97 17.76
C LYS A 116 3.41 -2.86 16.96
N LEU A 117 3.34 -3.03 15.64
CA LEU A 117 4.48 -2.83 14.75
C LEU A 117 5.01 -1.39 14.82
N LEU A 118 4.10 -0.40 14.80
CA LEU A 118 4.43 1.02 14.87
C LEU A 118 5.14 1.41 16.18
N GLU A 119 4.86 0.73 17.30
CA GLU A 119 5.55 0.96 18.58
C GLU A 119 7.04 0.57 18.53
N ILE A 120 7.41 -0.35 17.63
CA ILE A 120 8.77 -0.91 17.50
C ILE A 120 9.52 -0.23 16.36
N ASP A 121 8.83 0.12 15.29
CA ASP A 121 9.37 0.79 14.11
C ASP A 121 9.63 2.28 14.36
N THR A 122 10.67 2.57 15.15
CA THR A 122 11.05 3.94 15.49
C THR A 122 11.60 4.75 14.31
N GLU A 123 11.96 4.07 13.22
CA GLU A 123 12.56 4.69 12.02
C GLU A 123 11.58 4.84 10.86
N GLU A 124 10.32 4.42 11.05
CA GLU A 124 9.26 4.47 10.03
C GLU A 124 9.66 3.76 8.72
N GLN A 125 10.27 2.59 8.84
CA GLN A 125 10.73 1.77 7.71
C GLN A 125 9.71 0.73 7.24
N THR A 126 8.65 0.50 8.00
CA THR A 126 7.63 -0.52 7.73
C THR A 126 6.34 0.08 7.19
N ALA A 127 5.50 -0.76 6.57
CA ALA A 127 4.18 -0.35 6.09
C ALA A 127 3.12 -0.21 7.21
N ALA A 128 3.52 -0.11 8.49
CA ALA A 128 2.60 -0.11 9.63
C ALA A 128 1.52 0.98 9.53
N LYS A 129 1.92 2.22 9.18
CA LYS A 129 1.01 3.36 9.06
C LYS A 129 0.00 3.17 7.92
N ASP A 130 0.46 2.70 6.77
CA ASP A 130 -0.40 2.45 5.60
C ASP A 130 -1.45 1.37 5.91
N ILE A 131 -1.05 0.32 6.63
CA ILE A 131 -1.99 -0.71 7.12
C ILE A 131 -2.97 -0.13 8.15
N ILE A 132 -2.52 0.73 9.06
CA ILE A 132 -3.40 1.43 10.02
C ILE A 132 -4.42 2.30 9.27
N TYR A 133 -3.98 3.14 8.33
CA TYR A 133 -4.86 3.99 7.52
C TYR A 133 -5.91 3.18 6.80
N ARG A 134 -5.49 2.15 6.05
CA ARG A 134 -6.39 1.25 5.35
C ARG A 134 -7.40 0.60 6.31
N SER A 135 -6.92 0.03 7.42
CA SER A 135 -7.80 -0.63 8.41
C SER A 135 -8.83 0.32 9.00
N LEU A 136 -8.43 1.55 9.37
CA LEU A 136 -9.34 2.57 9.89
C LEU A 136 -10.38 2.99 8.85
N LEU A 137 -9.99 3.16 7.58
CA LEU A 137 -10.93 3.47 6.49
C LEU A 137 -11.94 2.34 6.31
N MET A 138 -11.48 1.08 6.32
CA MET A 138 -12.35 -0.08 6.18
C MET A 138 -13.32 -0.23 7.35
N LEU A 139 -12.94 0.21 8.55
CA LEU A 139 -13.76 0.27 9.76
C LEU A 139 -14.62 1.53 9.90
N ASP A 140 -14.65 2.43 8.91
CA ASP A 140 -15.36 3.72 8.93
C ASP A 140 -14.90 4.67 10.06
N ARG A 141 -13.67 4.50 10.56
CA ARG A 141 -13.06 5.29 11.65
C ARG A 141 -12.37 6.54 11.10
N TYR A 142 -13.09 7.32 10.28
CA TYR A 142 -12.55 8.45 9.51
C TYR A 142 -11.93 9.55 10.37
N ARG A 143 -12.48 9.83 11.55
CA ARG A 143 -11.93 10.85 12.46
C ARG A 143 -10.54 10.48 12.95
N GLU A 144 -10.31 9.21 13.22
CA GLU A 144 -9.02 8.72 13.72
C GLU A 144 -7.95 8.75 12.62
N VAL A 145 -8.34 8.48 11.37
CA VAL A 145 -7.47 8.70 10.19
C VAL A 145 -6.98 10.16 10.16
N LEU A 146 -7.91 11.12 10.28
CA LEU A 146 -7.56 12.54 10.24
C LEU A 146 -6.72 12.97 11.45
N GLU A 147 -7.04 12.49 12.66
CA GLU A 147 -6.26 12.78 13.87
C GLU A 147 -4.81 12.30 13.74
N MET A 148 -4.61 11.09 13.23
CA MET A 148 -3.29 10.51 13.00
C MET A 148 -2.51 11.35 11.98
N ILE A 149 -3.05 11.54 10.78
CA ILE A 149 -2.38 12.28 9.70
C ILE A 149 -2.06 13.73 10.10
N CYS A 150 -2.97 14.42 10.81
CA CYS A 150 -2.71 15.78 11.27
C CYS A 150 -1.60 15.88 12.32
N SER A 151 -1.25 14.78 12.99
CA SER A 151 -0.13 14.74 13.94
C SER A 151 1.23 14.53 13.27
N GLU A 152 1.25 14.12 12.01
CA GLU A 152 2.47 13.80 11.26
C GLU A 152 3.10 15.02 10.60
N ARG A 153 4.42 14.95 10.40
CA ARG A 153 5.19 16.01 9.73
C ARG A 153 5.25 15.83 8.22
N THR A 154 5.25 14.57 7.79
CA THR A 154 5.37 14.13 6.41
C THR A 154 4.29 13.10 6.16
N HIS A 155 3.70 13.13 4.97
CA HIS A 155 2.59 12.25 4.61
C HIS A 155 3.01 11.39 3.43
N THR A 156 2.77 10.08 3.53
CA THR A 156 2.90 9.17 2.39
C THR A 156 1.74 9.41 1.41
N PRO A 157 1.85 8.98 0.14
CA PRO A 157 0.72 9.01 -0.79
C PRO A 157 -0.51 8.28 -0.25
N VAL A 158 -0.33 7.12 0.38
CA VAL A 158 -1.41 6.37 1.05
C VAL A 158 -2.09 7.20 2.13
N ALA A 159 -1.32 7.92 2.97
CA ALA A 159 -1.89 8.82 3.97
C ALA A 159 -2.75 9.92 3.33
N LEU A 160 -2.28 10.54 2.25
CA LEU A 160 -3.02 11.61 1.58
C LEU A 160 -4.31 11.09 0.92
N HIS A 161 -4.28 9.92 0.30
CA HIS A 161 -5.50 9.25 -0.18
C HIS A 161 -6.45 8.92 0.97
N ALA A 162 -5.94 8.43 2.10
CA ALA A 162 -6.77 8.17 3.28
C ALA A 162 -7.43 9.43 3.84
N LYS A 163 -6.70 10.56 3.86
CA LYS A 163 -7.23 11.87 4.21
C LYS A 163 -8.35 12.31 3.27
N ALA A 164 -8.17 12.16 1.95
CA ALA A 164 -9.18 12.52 0.96
C ALA A 164 -10.48 11.71 1.15
N ILE A 165 -10.35 10.39 1.35
CA ILE A 165 -11.49 9.49 1.60
C ILE A 165 -12.17 9.84 2.91
N ALA A 166 -11.41 10.09 3.99
CA ALA A 166 -11.96 10.43 5.29
C ALA A 166 -12.72 11.77 5.27
N LEU A 167 -12.17 12.80 4.61
CA LEU A 167 -12.85 14.09 4.44
C LEU A 167 -14.11 13.97 3.60
N TYR A 168 -14.05 13.24 2.48
CA TYR A 168 -15.25 12.96 1.68
C TYR A 168 -16.32 12.21 2.47
N SER A 169 -15.92 11.21 3.25
CA SER A 169 -16.87 10.38 3.99
C SER A 169 -17.56 11.15 5.11
N LEU A 170 -16.90 12.17 5.67
CA LEU A 170 -17.47 13.03 6.71
C LEU A 170 -18.29 14.20 6.14
N ASP A 171 -17.82 14.84 5.07
CA ASP A 171 -18.36 16.12 4.58
C ASP A 171 -19.00 16.04 3.18
N GLY A 172 -18.89 14.89 2.50
CA GLY A 172 -19.23 14.72 1.09
C GLY A 172 -18.30 15.49 0.16
N ILE A 173 -18.79 15.82 -1.03
CA ILE A 173 -18.07 16.67 -1.98
C ILE A 173 -18.01 18.10 -1.41
N SER A 174 -16.81 18.50 -0.99
CA SER A 174 -16.53 19.82 -0.42
C SER A 174 -15.20 20.36 -0.93
N SER A 175 -14.94 21.65 -0.70
CA SER A 175 -13.63 22.23 -1.01
C SER A 175 -12.48 21.50 -0.30
N ASN A 176 -12.69 21.08 0.95
CA ASN A 176 -11.65 20.38 1.72
C ASN A 176 -11.37 18.99 1.19
N SER A 177 -12.41 18.23 0.84
CA SER A 177 -12.24 16.87 0.29
C SER A 177 -11.63 16.93 -1.12
N TYR A 178 -11.98 17.95 -1.90
CA TYR A 178 -11.43 18.16 -3.24
C TYR A 178 -9.95 18.54 -3.20
N GLU A 179 -9.55 19.50 -2.36
CA GLU A 179 -8.14 19.85 -2.16
C GLU A 179 -7.34 18.64 -1.65
N ALA A 180 -7.88 17.88 -0.70
CA ALA A 180 -7.21 16.66 -0.22
C ALA A 180 -7.05 15.59 -1.31
N LEU A 181 -8.01 15.48 -2.24
CA LEU A 181 -7.89 14.58 -3.38
C LEU A 181 -6.83 15.06 -4.37
N ILE A 182 -6.75 16.38 -4.64
CA ILE A 182 -5.67 16.95 -5.45
C ILE A 182 -4.31 16.63 -4.80
N ASP A 183 -4.16 16.90 -3.50
CA ASP A 183 -2.92 16.63 -2.77
C ASP A 183 -2.54 15.13 -2.85
N ALA A 184 -3.53 14.23 -2.80
CA ALA A 184 -3.29 12.79 -2.89
C ALA A 184 -2.79 12.36 -4.27
N ILE A 185 -3.46 12.79 -5.34
CA ILE A 185 -3.03 12.49 -6.73
C ILE A 185 -1.71 13.19 -7.04
N GLU A 186 -1.44 14.38 -6.50
CA GLU A 186 -0.17 15.08 -6.72
C GLU A 186 1.01 14.38 -6.03
N ALA A 187 0.78 13.69 -4.92
CA ALA A 187 1.83 12.97 -4.21
C ALA A 187 2.28 11.69 -4.93
N ASP A 188 1.37 11.04 -5.66
CA ASP A 188 1.63 9.88 -6.50
C ASP A 188 0.66 9.91 -7.70
N PRO A 189 1.08 10.56 -8.81
CA PRO A 189 0.20 10.77 -9.97
C PRO A 189 -0.20 9.49 -10.69
N ASP A 190 0.60 8.44 -10.57
CA ASP A 190 0.45 7.21 -11.36
C ASP A 190 -0.36 6.14 -10.61
N ALA A 191 -0.29 6.08 -9.28
CA ALA A 191 -1.06 5.13 -8.46
C ALA A 191 -2.57 5.07 -8.74
N PRO A 192 -3.29 6.21 -8.95
CA PRO A 192 -4.70 6.17 -9.30
C PRO A 192 -5.04 5.40 -10.58
N PHE A 193 -4.13 5.37 -11.57
CA PHE A 193 -4.36 4.65 -12.83
C PHE A 193 -4.25 3.15 -12.64
N TYR A 194 -3.30 2.69 -11.83
CA TYR A 194 -3.22 1.29 -11.40
C TYR A 194 -4.40 0.89 -10.53
N ALA A 195 -4.79 1.74 -9.56
CA ALA A 195 -5.91 1.46 -8.64
C ALA A 195 -7.25 1.30 -9.37
N LEU A 196 -7.46 2.06 -10.46
CA LEU A 196 -8.67 1.96 -11.28
C LEU A 196 -8.59 0.88 -12.38
N GLY A 197 -7.45 0.21 -12.53
CA GLY A 197 -7.20 -0.75 -13.61
C GLY A 197 -7.23 -0.10 -15.00
N ILE A 198 -6.91 1.20 -15.10
CA ILE A 198 -6.74 1.91 -16.38
C ILE A 198 -5.41 1.51 -17.01
N TRP A 199 -4.37 1.36 -16.18
CA TRP A 199 -3.08 0.82 -16.58
C TRP A 199 -2.98 -0.64 -16.16
N GLU A 200 -2.41 -1.45 -17.05
CA GLU A 200 -2.04 -2.82 -16.73
C GLU A 200 -0.74 -2.83 -15.94
N GLU A 201 -0.55 -3.86 -15.11
CA GLU A 201 0.73 -4.09 -14.43
C GLU A 201 1.83 -4.34 -15.47
N PRO A 202 2.94 -3.58 -15.44
CA PRO A 202 4.04 -3.79 -16.37
C PRO A 202 4.72 -5.15 -16.14
N GLU A 203 5.22 -5.77 -17.20
CA GLU A 203 5.90 -7.07 -17.11
C GLU A 203 7.21 -6.99 -16.28
N GLU A 204 7.91 -5.86 -16.37
CA GLU A 204 9.16 -5.59 -15.65
C GLU A 204 9.09 -4.17 -15.06
N PRO A 205 8.42 -3.98 -13.90
CA PRO A 205 8.28 -2.65 -13.29
C PRO A 205 9.63 -2.11 -12.81
N ASP A 206 9.85 -0.80 -13.00
CA ASP A 206 10.91 -0.08 -12.31
C ASP A 206 10.54 0.28 -10.86
N GLU A 207 11.48 0.84 -10.10
CA GLU A 207 11.27 1.18 -8.68
C GLU A 207 10.11 2.17 -8.47
N SER A 208 9.95 3.15 -9.37
CA SER A 208 8.86 4.14 -9.28
C SER A 208 7.50 3.52 -9.60
N GLU A 209 7.46 2.59 -10.55
CA GLU A 209 6.25 1.82 -10.88
C GLU A 209 5.86 0.90 -9.72
N ILE A 210 6.82 0.23 -9.06
CA ILE A 210 6.60 -0.57 -7.85
C ILE A 210 5.98 0.29 -6.74
N ASP A 211 6.55 1.46 -6.45
CA ASP A 211 6.03 2.37 -5.42
C ASP A 211 4.58 2.79 -5.72
N SER A 212 4.29 3.12 -6.99
CA SER A 212 2.94 3.52 -7.42
C SER A 212 1.93 2.36 -7.31
N MET A 213 2.35 1.15 -7.67
CA MET A 213 1.53 -0.06 -7.53
C MET A 213 1.29 -0.42 -6.05
N LEU A 214 2.28 -0.20 -5.17
CA LEU A 214 2.12 -0.38 -3.73
C LEU A 214 1.11 0.63 -3.17
N THR A 215 1.19 1.90 -3.54
CA THR A 215 0.15 2.90 -3.19
C THR A 215 -1.22 2.44 -3.67
N ALA A 216 -1.33 2.01 -4.94
CA ALA A 216 -2.57 1.54 -5.53
C ALA A 216 -3.19 0.36 -4.74
N LEU A 217 -2.36 -0.60 -4.34
CA LEU A 217 -2.75 -1.77 -3.55
C LEU A 217 -3.43 -1.39 -2.22
N TYR A 218 -2.93 -0.35 -1.53
CA TYR A 218 -3.51 0.10 -0.27
C TYR A 218 -4.81 0.89 -0.43
N ILE A 219 -5.04 1.54 -1.57
CA ILE A 219 -6.17 2.46 -1.77
C ILE A 219 -7.33 1.88 -2.59
N VAL A 220 -7.10 0.88 -3.45
CA VAL A 220 -8.11 0.36 -4.39
C VAL A 220 -9.41 -0.09 -3.71
N GLU A 221 -9.30 -0.85 -2.63
CA GLU A 221 -10.48 -1.31 -1.90
C GLU A 221 -11.14 -0.18 -1.09
N PRO A 222 -10.40 0.66 -0.34
CA PRO A 222 -10.97 1.87 0.26
C PRO A 222 -11.71 2.80 -0.71
N TRP A 223 -11.20 2.97 -1.94
CA TRP A 223 -11.86 3.74 -3.00
C TRP A 223 -13.21 3.14 -3.39
N SER A 224 -13.25 1.81 -3.45
CA SER A 224 -14.40 1.02 -3.90
C SER A 224 -15.48 0.80 -2.83
N LYS A 225 -15.35 1.39 -1.63
CA LYS A 225 -16.33 1.21 -0.54
C LYS A 225 -17.75 1.66 -0.88
N SER A 226 -17.93 2.56 -1.84
CA SER A 226 -19.25 2.93 -2.34
C SER A 226 -19.18 3.49 -3.76
N ASP A 227 -20.23 3.28 -4.56
CA ASP A 227 -20.36 3.79 -5.93
C ASP A 227 -20.07 5.30 -6.00
N LYS A 228 -20.62 6.08 -5.07
CA LYS A 228 -20.42 7.54 -5.06
C LYS A 228 -18.98 7.97 -4.78
N LEU A 229 -18.24 7.18 -3.99
CA LEU A 229 -16.86 7.46 -3.65
C LEU A 229 -15.96 7.15 -4.85
N ILE A 230 -16.08 5.94 -5.42
CA ILE A 230 -15.30 5.55 -6.59
C ILE A 230 -15.64 6.43 -7.80
N ASP A 231 -16.90 6.81 -8.00
CA ASP A 231 -17.30 7.76 -9.05
C ASP A 231 -16.61 9.11 -8.85
N TRP A 232 -16.59 9.64 -7.63
CA TRP A 232 -15.97 10.93 -7.34
C TRP A 232 -14.44 10.89 -7.54
N LEU A 233 -13.77 9.84 -7.06
CA LEU A 233 -12.33 9.67 -7.19
C LEU A 233 -11.92 9.44 -8.66
N SER A 234 -12.62 8.55 -9.36
CA SER A 234 -12.34 8.23 -10.76
C SER A 234 -12.55 9.40 -11.70
N HIS A 235 -13.56 10.25 -11.46
CA HIS A 235 -13.75 11.48 -12.23
C HIS A 235 -12.51 12.36 -12.21
N MET A 236 -11.87 12.53 -11.05
CA MET A 236 -10.68 13.36 -10.94
C MET A 236 -9.48 12.73 -11.64
N THR A 237 -9.29 11.41 -11.47
CA THR A 237 -8.24 10.66 -12.16
C THR A 237 -8.39 10.72 -13.69
N ILE A 238 -9.61 10.59 -14.21
CA ILE A 238 -9.89 10.69 -15.65
C ILE A 238 -9.59 12.10 -16.17
N VAL A 239 -10.03 13.15 -15.46
CA VAL A 239 -9.72 14.52 -15.86
C VAL A 239 -8.22 14.77 -15.87
N PHE A 240 -7.51 14.34 -14.81
CA PHE A 240 -6.06 14.45 -14.73
C PHE A 240 -5.40 13.72 -15.91
N GLY A 241 -5.72 12.45 -16.11
CA GLY A 241 -5.14 11.65 -17.18
C GLY A 241 -5.43 12.17 -18.58
N PHE A 242 -6.61 12.74 -18.81
CA PHE A 242 -6.94 13.38 -20.09
C PHE A 242 -6.08 14.63 -20.33
N LEU A 243 -5.86 15.45 -19.30
CA LEU A 243 -5.09 16.69 -19.41
C LEU A 243 -3.58 16.44 -19.54
N THR A 244 -3.09 15.31 -19.03
CA THR A 244 -1.68 14.91 -19.08
C THR A 244 -1.39 13.82 -20.12
N GLU A 245 -2.35 13.48 -20.98
CA GLU A 245 -2.20 12.47 -22.04
C GLU A 245 -1.83 11.06 -21.54
N ARG A 246 -2.29 10.69 -20.33
CA ARG A 246 -2.09 9.36 -19.69
C ARG A 246 -3.18 8.34 -20.03
N LEU A 247 -4.26 8.76 -20.69
CA LEU A 247 -5.35 7.87 -21.11
C LEU A 247 -5.11 7.40 -22.54
N SER A 248 -5.29 6.10 -22.80
CA SER A 248 -5.20 5.54 -24.15
C SER A 248 -6.36 5.97 -25.03
N ASP A 249 -6.14 6.01 -26.35
CA ASP A 249 -7.21 6.28 -27.33
C ASP A 249 -8.38 5.29 -27.17
N GLU A 250 -8.10 4.03 -26.87
CA GLU A 250 -9.12 3.00 -26.63
C GLU A 250 -9.98 3.32 -25.39
N PHE A 251 -9.37 3.79 -24.31
CA PHE A 251 -10.10 4.20 -23.12
C PHE A 251 -10.97 5.44 -23.37
N LEU A 252 -10.46 6.40 -24.15
CA LEU A 252 -11.23 7.59 -24.54
C LEU A 252 -12.42 7.23 -25.43
N ASP A 253 -12.22 6.35 -26.43
CA ASP A 253 -13.30 5.84 -27.28
C ASP A 253 -14.38 5.12 -26.45
N TYR A 254 -13.97 4.34 -25.45
CA TYR A 254 -14.88 3.69 -24.52
C TYR A 254 -15.71 4.71 -23.74
N LEU A 255 -15.07 5.73 -23.15
CA LEU A 255 -15.76 6.80 -22.42
C LEU A 255 -16.76 7.55 -23.31
N GLU A 256 -16.37 7.91 -24.53
CA GLU A 256 -17.23 8.61 -25.49
C GLU A 256 -18.46 7.77 -25.89
N SER A 257 -18.30 6.45 -25.95
CA SER A 257 -19.38 5.51 -26.31
C SER A 257 -20.36 5.20 -25.16
N SER A 258 -20.01 5.57 -23.92
CA SER A 258 -20.84 5.35 -22.74
C SER A 258 -22.11 6.21 -22.74
N GLU A 259 -23.11 5.85 -21.91
CA GLU A 259 -24.36 6.60 -21.78
C GLU A 259 -24.12 8.08 -21.39
N ASP A 260 -23.11 8.32 -20.54
CA ASP A 260 -22.73 9.65 -20.06
C ASP A 260 -21.62 10.32 -20.91
N GLY A 261 -21.17 9.68 -21.99
CA GLY A 261 -20.06 10.14 -22.83
C GLY A 261 -20.13 11.61 -23.26
N PRO A 262 -21.27 12.12 -23.76
CA PRO A 262 -21.39 13.55 -24.11
C PRO A 262 -21.17 14.51 -22.94
N GLN A 263 -21.63 14.14 -21.73
CA GLN A 263 -21.46 14.97 -20.53
C GLN A 263 -20.01 14.91 -20.03
N ILE A 264 -19.38 13.74 -20.09
CA ILE A 264 -17.96 13.57 -19.77
C ILE A 264 -17.12 14.43 -20.72
N GLN A 265 -17.38 14.37 -22.03
CA GLN A 265 -16.64 15.15 -23.03
C GLN A 265 -16.78 16.67 -22.84
N GLU A 266 -17.96 17.14 -22.45
CA GLU A 266 -18.18 18.54 -22.10
C GLU A 266 -17.27 18.95 -20.93
N LYS A 267 -17.26 18.20 -19.83
CA LYS A 267 -16.41 18.46 -18.66
C LYS A 267 -14.91 18.42 -19.00
N LEU A 268 -14.47 17.46 -19.81
CA LEU A 268 -13.07 17.35 -20.26
C LEU A 268 -12.66 18.57 -21.09
N ASN A 269 -13.52 19.03 -22.00
CA ASN A 269 -13.29 20.23 -22.80
C ASN A 269 -13.24 21.50 -21.93
N GLU A 270 -14.10 21.62 -20.92
CA GLU A 270 -14.07 22.72 -19.95
C GLU A 270 -12.76 22.75 -19.16
N ALA A 271 -12.34 21.60 -18.63
CA ALA A 271 -11.08 21.47 -17.91
C ALA A 271 -9.88 21.85 -18.80
N LYS A 272 -9.86 21.38 -20.05
CA LYS A 272 -8.83 21.73 -21.04
C LYS A 272 -8.84 23.22 -21.38
N ALA A 273 -10.01 23.85 -21.42
CA ALA A 273 -10.12 25.29 -21.64
C ALA A 273 -9.55 26.10 -20.46
N THR A 274 -9.75 25.64 -19.23
CA THR A 274 -9.15 26.23 -18.02
C THR A 274 -7.64 26.10 -18.01
N LEU A 275 -7.11 24.89 -18.26
CA LEU A 275 -5.66 24.65 -18.39
C LEU A 275 -5.02 25.55 -19.46
N ASN A 276 -5.64 25.67 -20.64
CA ASN A 276 -5.15 26.53 -21.71
C ASN A 276 -5.09 28.02 -21.34
N LYS A 277 -5.96 28.49 -20.45
CA LYS A 277 -5.89 29.88 -19.93
C LYS A 277 -4.69 30.03 -19.00
N LEU A 278 -4.45 29.07 -18.11
CA LEU A 278 -3.30 29.08 -17.21
C LEU A 278 -1.98 29.01 -17.99
N ILE A 279 -1.85 28.10 -18.95
CA ILE A 279 -0.67 27.97 -19.81
C ILE A 279 -0.36 29.32 -20.50
N LYS A 280 -1.36 29.98 -21.09
CA LYS A 280 -1.16 31.30 -21.72
C LYS A 280 -0.66 32.36 -20.75
N LEU A 281 -1.15 32.34 -19.50
CA LEU A 281 -0.73 33.26 -18.46
C LEU A 281 0.72 32.99 -18.01
N LYS A 282 1.07 31.72 -17.79
CA LYS A 282 2.44 31.28 -17.46
C LYS A 282 3.45 31.60 -18.57
N MET A 283 3.09 31.33 -19.83
CA MET A 283 3.92 31.69 -20.98
C MET A 283 4.14 33.21 -21.07
N ALA A 284 3.15 34.02 -20.72
CA ALA A 284 3.31 35.49 -20.71
C ALA A 284 4.24 35.98 -19.58
N ASN A 285 4.46 35.16 -18.56
CA ASN A 285 5.33 35.42 -17.42
C ASN A 285 6.71 34.73 -17.54
N ASP A 286 7.02 34.09 -18.67
CA ASP A 286 8.23 33.28 -18.88
C ASP A 286 8.41 32.17 -17.82
N GLU A 287 7.32 31.59 -17.33
CA GLU A 287 7.34 30.47 -16.38
C GLU A 287 7.65 29.14 -17.08
N ASP A 288 8.26 28.20 -16.35
CA ASP A 288 8.56 26.84 -16.81
C ASP A 288 7.28 25.99 -16.92
N LEU A 289 7.19 25.23 -18.01
CA LEU A 289 6.07 24.36 -18.37
C LEU A 289 6.55 22.92 -18.66
N SER A 290 7.78 22.58 -18.31
CA SER A 290 8.34 21.24 -18.55
C SER A 290 7.65 20.15 -17.72
N ASP A 291 7.15 20.50 -16.54
CA ASP A 291 6.38 19.63 -15.66
C ASP A 291 4.88 19.89 -15.85
N MET A 292 4.26 19.09 -16.72
CA MET A 292 2.85 19.23 -17.04
C MET A 292 1.93 18.85 -15.87
N ASP A 293 2.34 17.92 -15.01
CA ASP A 293 1.54 17.49 -13.86
C ASP A 293 1.33 18.65 -12.91
N LYS A 294 2.43 19.33 -12.57
CA LYS A 294 2.39 20.54 -11.74
C LYS A 294 1.48 21.62 -12.33
N VAL A 295 1.55 21.87 -13.64
CA VAL A 295 0.70 22.87 -14.31
C VAL A 295 -0.78 22.45 -14.24
N VAL A 296 -1.08 21.16 -14.37
CA VAL A 296 -2.45 20.64 -14.25
C VAL A 296 -2.97 20.76 -12.81
N PHE A 297 -2.19 20.42 -11.79
CA PHE A 297 -2.61 20.58 -10.40
C PHE A 297 -2.80 22.05 -10.00
N GLU A 298 -1.96 22.97 -10.50
CA GLU A 298 -2.20 24.40 -10.34
C GLU A 298 -3.52 24.83 -11.00
N SER A 299 -3.87 24.24 -12.15
CA SER A 299 -5.14 24.53 -12.83
C SER A 299 -6.37 24.03 -12.07
N PHE A 300 -6.25 22.93 -11.31
CA PHE A 300 -7.34 22.43 -10.46
C PHE A 300 -7.62 23.33 -9.25
N ARG A 301 -6.66 24.17 -8.85
CA ARG A 301 -6.77 25.08 -7.70
C ARG A 301 -7.18 26.51 -8.08
N MET A 302 -7.52 26.77 -9.35
CA MET A 302 -7.98 28.07 -9.87
C MET A 302 -9.50 28.23 -9.82
#